data_AF-A0A537NV70-F1
#
_entry.id   AF-A0A537NV70-F1
#
_cell.length_a   1.000
_cell.length_b   1.000
_cell.length_c   1.000
_cell.angle_alpha   90.00
_cell.angle_beta   90.00
_cell.angle_gamma   90.00
#
_symmetry.space_group_name_H-M   'P 1'
#
loop_
_entity.id
_entity.type
_entity.pdbx_description
1 polymer ?
#
loop_
_entity_poly.entity_id
_entity_poly.type
_entity_poly.pdbx_seq_one_letter_code
_entity_poly.pdbx_strand_id
1 'polypeptide(L)' 'MNAKKKFDHSNDLVLLPLGGVGEIGMNCYCYGIGPVESREWLMVDLGVKFGDETEPGIDIVPGLDARA' A
#
# COMPACT_ATOMS: atom_id res chain seq x y z
N MET A 1 -2.61 -1.40 40.11
CA MET A 1 -3.05 -1.30 38.69
C MET A 1 -1.89 -0.71 37.89
N ASN A 2 -1.26 -1.49 37.01
CA ASN A 2 -0.15 -1.00 36.16
C ASN A 2 -0.73 -0.46 34.86
N ALA A 3 -0.74 0.86 34.69
CA ALA A 3 -1.08 1.47 33.41
C ALA A 3 0.02 1.12 32.39
N LYS A 4 -0.32 0.33 31.36
CA LYS A 4 0.57 0.12 30.22
C LYS A 4 0.75 1.47 29.51
N LYS A 5 2.01 1.92 29.40
CA LYS A 5 2.36 3.13 28.64
C LYS A 5 2.01 2.87 27.16
N LYS A 6 1.00 3.56 26.62
CA LYS A 6 0.71 3.53 25.18
C LYS A 6 1.78 4.37 24.49
N PHE A 7 2.39 3.82 23.44
CA PHE A 7 3.24 4.60 22.56
C PHE A 7 2.36 5.51 21.70
N ASP A 8 2.78 6.75 21.56
CA ASP A 8 2.15 7.72 20.67
C ASP A 8 2.74 7.56 19.27
N HIS A 9 1.90 7.14 18.34
CA HIS A 9 2.24 6.89 16.93
C HIS A 9 1.78 8.02 16.01
N SER A 10 1.36 9.17 16.57
CA SER A 10 0.84 10.29 15.79
C SER A 10 1.84 10.89 14.79
N ASN A 11 3.14 10.71 15.03
CA ASN A 11 4.23 11.21 14.16
C ASN A 11 4.87 10.12 13.29
N ASP A 12 4.31 8.91 13.27
CA ASP A 12 4.86 7.83 12.45
C ASP A 12 4.56 8.08 10.96
N LEU A 13 5.56 7.83 10.11
CA LEU A 13 5.36 7.68 8.67
C LEU A 13 5.08 6.21 8.37
N VAL A 14 3.89 5.93 7.84
CA VAL A 14 3.48 4.56 7.49
C VAL A 14 3.55 4.37 5.98
N LEU A 15 4.20 3.30 5.54
CA LEU A 15 4.17 2.84 4.17
C LEU A 15 3.19 1.67 4.06
N LEU A 16 2.20 1.81 3.16
CA LEU A 16 1.30 0.75 2.74
C LEU A 16 1.56 0.47 1.25
N PRO A 17 2.31 -0.60 0.92
CA PRO A 17 2.49 -1.00 -0.46
C PRO A 17 1.23 -1.69 -0.98
N LEU A 18 0.66 -1.18 -2.06
CA LEU A 18 -0.55 -1.73 -2.70
C LEU A 18 -0.22 -2.45 -4.02
N GLY A 19 1.00 -2.29 -4.54
CA GLY A 19 1.51 -3.06 -5.67
C GLY A 19 2.97 -2.73 -5.98
N GLY A 20 3.66 -3.62 -6.70
CA GLY A 20 5.06 -3.45 -7.09
C GLY A 20 6.10 -3.76 -6.02
N VAL A 21 5.72 -4.23 -4.81
CA VAL A 21 6.67 -4.77 -3.82
C VAL A 21 6.78 -6.27 -4.01
N GLY A 22 7.99 -6.76 -4.29
CA GLY A 22 8.25 -8.19 -4.52
C GLY A 22 7.97 -8.66 -5.96
N GLU A 23 7.54 -7.75 -6.83
CA GLU A 23 7.25 -8.00 -8.24
C GLU A 23 7.59 -6.77 -9.11
N ILE A 24 7.58 -6.93 -10.43
CA ILE A 24 7.84 -5.84 -11.38
C ILE A 24 6.50 -5.34 -11.95
N GLY A 25 6.28 -4.03 -11.89
CA GLY A 25 5.08 -3.38 -12.42
C GLY A 25 3.98 -3.27 -11.38
N MET A 26 2.80 -2.78 -11.79
CA MET A 26 1.65 -2.61 -10.89
C MET A 26 1.97 -1.70 -9.67
N ASN A 27 2.90 -0.74 -9.82
CA ASN A 27 3.36 0.10 -8.70
C ASN A 27 2.25 0.98 -8.13
N CYS A 28 2.04 0.90 -6.82
CA CYS A 28 1.16 1.81 -6.09
C CYS A 28 1.51 1.79 -4.62
N TYR A 29 1.74 2.97 -4.05
CA TYR A 29 2.16 3.11 -2.66
C TYR A 29 1.33 4.19 -1.97
N CYS A 30 0.90 3.90 -0.75
CA CYS A 30 0.26 4.88 0.12
C CYS A 30 1.18 5.20 1.29
N TYR A 31 1.57 6.47 1.39
CA TYR A 31 2.30 7.00 2.54
C TYR A 31 1.32 7.71 3.46
N GLY A 32 1.29 7.33 4.73
CA GLY A 32 0.35 7.88 5.69
C GLY A 32 1.01 8.56 6.88
N ILE A 33 0.41 9.66 7.34
CA ILE A 33 0.86 10.42 8.51
C ILE A 33 -0.33 10.75 9.42
N GLY A 34 -0.08 10.83 10.73
CA GLY A 34 -1.09 11.19 11.72
C GLY A 34 -1.66 9.99 12.49
N PRO A 35 -2.62 10.26 13.40
CA PRO A 35 -3.23 9.24 14.27
C PRO A 35 -3.84 8.09 13.48
N VAL A 36 -3.80 6.87 14.03
CA VAL A 36 -4.27 5.64 13.37
C VAL A 36 -5.72 5.78 12.86
N GLU A 37 -6.61 6.37 13.66
CA GLU A 37 -8.05 6.51 13.33
C GLU A 37 -8.36 7.66 12.36
N SER A 38 -7.38 8.51 12.05
CA SER A 38 -7.56 9.73 11.25
C SER A 38 -6.34 10.02 10.38
N ARG A 39 -5.73 8.97 9.85
CA ARG A 39 -4.51 9.08 9.07
C ARG A 39 -4.78 9.75 7.72
N GLU A 40 -3.97 10.74 7.39
CA GLU A 40 -3.95 11.35 6.07
C GLU A 40 -3.02 10.55 5.16
N TRP A 41 -3.41 10.36 3.91
CA TRP A 41 -2.72 9.49 2.96
C TRP A 41 -2.30 10.26 1.70
N LEU A 42 -1.07 10.02 1.28
CA LEU A 42 -0.53 10.39 -0.03
C LEU A 42 -0.35 9.12 -0.85
N MET A 43 -1.15 8.99 -1.91
CA MET A 43 -0.95 7.97 -2.92
C MET A 43 0.14 8.42 -3.89
N VAL A 44 1.07 7.52 -4.19
CA VAL A 44 2.16 7.72 -5.15
C VAL A 44 2.09 6.60 -6.17
N ASP A 45 2.18 6.99 -7.44
CA ASP A 45 1.96 6.18 -8.63
C ASP A 45 0.55 5.58 -8.72
N LEU A 46 0.26 5.05 -9.92
CA LEU A 46 -0.83 4.13 -10.19
C LEU A 46 -0.45 3.36 -11.45
N GLY A 47 0.62 2.59 -11.33
CA GLY A 47 1.22 1.85 -12.42
C GLY A 47 0.35 0.69 -12.88
N VAL A 48 0.77 0.07 -13.97
CA VAL A 48 0.16 -1.14 -14.53
C VAL A 48 1.21 -2.23 -14.71
N LYS A 49 0.78 -3.48 -14.75
CA LYS A 49 1.55 -4.57 -15.37
C LYS A 49 0.77 -5.13 -16.57
N PHE A 50 1.48 -5.77 -17.47
CA PHE A 50 0.86 -6.51 -18.57
C PHE A 50 0.65 -7.96 -18.12
N GLY A 51 -0.47 -8.55 -18.55
CA GLY A 51 -0.72 -9.97 -18.31
C GLY A 51 0.30 -10.85 -19.02
N ASP A 52 0.59 -12.00 -18.43
CA ASP A 52 1.48 -13.00 -19.02
C ASP A 52 0.72 -14.29 -19.39
N GLU A 53 1.46 -15.33 -19.80
CA GLU A 53 0.89 -16.62 -20.21
C GLU A 53 0.07 -17.32 -19.09
N THR A 54 0.26 -16.93 -17.83
CA THR A 54 -0.49 -17.45 -16.67
C THR A 54 -1.82 -16.72 -16.44
N GLU A 55 -2.03 -15.58 -17.11
CA GLU A 55 -3.22 -14.72 -17.00
C GLU A 55 -3.95 -14.58 -18.37
N PRO A 56 -4.45 -15.70 -18.96
CA PRO A 56 -5.01 -15.67 -20.31
C PRO A 56 -6.25 -14.78 -20.44
N GLY A 57 -6.24 -13.90 -21.42
CA GLY A 57 -7.31 -12.94 -21.70
C GLY A 57 -7.22 -11.63 -20.92
N ILE A 58 -6.15 -11.43 -20.14
CA ILE A 58 -5.86 -10.18 -19.43
C ILE A 58 -4.73 -9.45 -20.13
N ASP A 59 -5.00 -8.24 -20.63
CA ASP A 59 -3.97 -7.39 -21.24
C ASP A 59 -3.26 -6.50 -20.21
N ILE A 60 -4.01 -5.96 -19.24
CA ILE A 60 -3.54 -4.96 -18.28
C ILE A 60 -4.07 -5.28 -16.89
N VAL A 61 -3.20 -5.22 -15.88
CA VAL A 61 -3.56 -5.27 -14.47
C VAL A 61 -3.16 -3.95 -13.79
N PRO A 62 -4.10 -3.24 -13.15
CA PRO A 62 -3.83 -1.97 -12.47
C PRO A 62 -3.16 -2.16 -11.10
N GLY A 63 -2.47 -1.12 -10.65
CA GLY A 63 -1.68 -0.98 -9.42
C GLY A 63 -2.38 -1.23 -8.08
N LEU A 64 -3.24 -2.23 -7.95
CA LEU A 64 -3.95 -2.50 -6.71
C LEU A 64 -4.09 -4.01 -6.52
N ASP A 65 -3.18 -4.60 -5.76
CA ASP A 65 -3.36 -5.95 -5.27
C ASP A 65 -4.31 -5.93 -4.07
N ALA A 66 -5.51 -6.48 -4.25
CA ALA A 66 -6.51 -6.61 -3.18
C ALA A 66 -6.10 -7.61 -2.08
N ARG A 67 -4.92 -8.22 -2.17
CA ARG A 67 -4.35 -9.13 -1.17
C ARG A 67 -3.31 -8.48 -0.23
N ALA A 68 -3.00 -7.20 -0.41
CA ALA A 68 -2.14 -6.42 0.48
C ALA A 68 -2.80 -6.10 1.84
#